data_AF-A0A928K2S6-F1
#
_entry.id   AF-A0A928K2S6-F1
#
_cell.length_a   1.000
_cell.length_b   1.000
_cell.length_c   1.000
_cell.angle_alpha   90.00
_cell.angle_beta   90.00
_cell.angle_gamma   90.00
#
_symmetry.space_group_name_H-M   'P 1'
#
loop_
_entity.id
_entity.type
_entity.pdbx_description
1 polymer ?
#
loop_
_entity_poly.entity_id
_entity_poly.type
_entity_poly.pdbx_seq_one_letter_code
_entity_poly.pdbx_strand_id
1 'polypeptide(L)'
;MNLHETGGRLMEKLYTVEDVAKMTGLTSRTIRNYLADGRLTGRKVGAQWRFTEENIAAIFTEASSRKDVSRAAAGEVEAFLKPQSRSSATVCAVVDYPAESAEAVAPLVQKLTDQYNGFDEPSLRFIYDFDEKNGVARFTLIGEIAMVAKMIKTIRKD
;
A
#
# COMPACT_ATOMS: atom_id res chain seq x y z
N MET A 1 41.29 34.22 3.49
CA MET A 1 41.78 33.81 2.15
C MET A 1 42.74 32.65 2.37
N ASN A 2 42.51 31.39 1.99
CA ASN A 2 41.51 30.69 1.16
C ASN A 2 41.26 29.31 1.81
N LEU A 3 40.00 28.89 2.01
CA LEU A 3 39.16 28.08 1.12
C LEU A 3 39.68 26.64 0.94
N HIS A 4 39.03 25.68 1.61
CA HIS A 4 38.39 24.51 0.98
C HIS A 4 37.55 23.75 2.03
N GLU A 5 36.33 24.22 2.25
CA GLU A 5 35.21 23.35 2.60
C GLU A 5 34.74 22.65 1.32
N THR A 6 34.67 21.32 1.31
CA THR A 6 33.80 20.60 0.36
C THR A 6 33.36 19.25 0.92
N GLY A 7 32.16 19.25 1.50
CA GLY A 7 31.10 18.26 1.27
C GLY A 7 31.46 16.78 1.28
N GLY A 8 31.33 16.14 2.44
CA GLY A 8 30.94 14.73 2.48
C GLY A 8 29.52 14.60 1.96
N ARG A 9 29.35 14.25 0.69
CA ARG A 9 28.06 13.95 0.07
C ARG A 9 27.52 12.68 0.74
N LEU A 10 26.66 12.80 1.74
CA LEU A 10 25.87 11.67 2.26
C LEU A 10 25.20 11.02 1.05
N MET A 11 25.55 9.75 0.77
CA MET A 11 24.92 9.00 -0.32
C MET A 11 23.44 8.87 0.03
N GLU A 12 22.60 9.60 -0.70
CA GLU A 12 21.15 9.52 -0.60
C GLU A 12 20.72 8.06 -0.77
N LYS A 13 20.10 7.49 0.26
CA LYS A 13 19.67 6.10 0.27
C LYS A 13 18.54 5.93 -0.74
N LEU A 14 18.66 4.90 -1.58
CA LEU A 14 17.67 4.62 -2.63
C LEU A 14 16.94 3.31 -2.37
N TYR A 15 15.62 3.39 -2.45
CA TYR A 15 14.69 2.31 -2.18
C TYR A 15 14.17 1.72 -3.48
N THR A 16 13.93 0.42 -3.52
CA THR A 16 13.27 -0.28 -4.63
C THR A 16 11.75 -0.21 -4.49
N VAL A 17 11.01 -0.63 -5.53
CA VAL A 17 9.55 -0.79 -5.44
C VAL A 17 9.15 -1.71 -4.29
N GLU A 18 9.92 -2.77 -4.04
CA GLU A 18 9.67 -3.71 -2.95
C GLU A 18 9.95 -3.09 -1.59
N ASP A 19 10.98 -2.26 -1.47
CA ASP A 19 11.25 -1.53 -0.23
C ASP A 19 10.15 -0.52 0.06
N VAL A 20 9.71 0.23 -0.95
CA VAL A 20 8.57 1.16 -0.80
C VAL A 20 7.30 0.40 -0.44
N ALA A 21 7.04 -0.74 -1.06
CA ALA A 21 5.90 -1.60 -0.72
C ALA A 21 5.93 -2.02 0.76
N LYS A 22 7.09 -2.48 1.24
CA LYS A 22 7.29 -2.85 2.65
C LYS A 22 7.13 -1.66 3.60
N MET A 23 7.70 -0.51 3.24
CA MET A 23 7.64 0.71 4.06
C MET A 23 6.25 1.34 4.12
N THR A 24 5.44 1.17 3.06
CA THR A 24 4.13 1.80 2.92
C THR A 24 2.95 0.88 3.23
N GLY A 25 3.19 -0.43 3.32
CA GLY A 25 2.11 -1.42 3.37
C GLY A 25 1.33 -1.55 2.06
N LEU A 26 1.72 -0.81 1.01
CA LEU A 26 1.10 -0.90 -0.31
C LEU A 26 1.72 -2.03 -1.11
N THR A 27 0.93 -2.65 -1.99
CA THR A 27 1.48 -3.66 -2.90
C THR A 27 2.42 -3.03 -3.94
N SER A 28 3.40 -3.80 -4.42
CA SER A 28 4.25 -3.39 -5.55
C SER A 28 3.44 -3.00 -6.80
N ARG A 29 2.22 -3.55 -6.99
CA ARG A 29 1.30 -3.14 -8.07
C ARG A 29 0.79 -1.71 -7.85
N THR A 30 0.35 -1.39 -6.64
CA THR A 30 -0.11 -0.04 -6.27
C THR A 30 1.02 0.97 -6.44
N ILE A 31 2.25 0.65 -6.00
CA ILE A 31 3.43 1.49 -6.21
C ILE A 31 3.71 1.74 -7.70
N ARG A 32 3.58 0.72 -8.55
CA ARG A 32 3.72 0.88 -10.02
C ARG A 32 2.59 1.71 -10.64
N ASN A 33 1.37 1.60 -10.13
CA ASN A 33 0.26 2.45 -10.57
C ASN A 33 0.53 3.91 -10.20
N TYR A 34 1.05 4.18 -8.99
CA TYR A 34 1.40 5.53 -8.54
C TYR A 34 2.55 6.13 -9.38
N LEU A 35 3.46 5.30 -9.87
CA LEU A 35 4.47 5.72 -10.85
C LEU A 35 3.84 6.08 -12.20
N ALA A 36 2.85 5.31 -12.66
CA ALA A 36 2.22 5.50 -13.97
C ALA A 36 1.30 6.73 -14.01
N ASP A 37 0.64 7.06 -12.90
CA ASP A 37 -0.25 8.22 -12.77
C ASP A 37 0.47 9.49 -12.23
N GLY A 38 1.77 9.38 -11.91
CA GLY A 38 2.63 10.50 -11.51
C GLY A 38 2.58 10.86 -10.02
N ARG A 39 1.82 10.12 -9.20
CA ARG A 39 1.63 10.38 -7.77
C ARG A 39 2.80 9.91 -6.89
N LEU A 40 3.59 8.96 -7.39
CA LEU A 40 4.88 8.64 -6.83
C LEU A 40 5.93 8.99 -7.89
N THR A 41 6.84 9.90 -7.52
CA THR A 41 7.99 10.21 -8.36
C THR A 41 9.19 9.37 -7.94
N GLY A 42 10.06 9.06 -8.90
CA GLY A 42 11.28 8.32 -8.67
C GLY A 42 12.19 8.45 -9.87
N ARG A 43 13.33 7.75 -9.85
CA ARG A 43 14.24 7.68 -10.99
C ARG A 43 14.50 6.25 -11.41
N LYS A 44 14.70 6.02 -12.71
CA LYS A 44 15.21 4.75 -13.20
C LYS A 44 16.73 4.70 -13.04
N VAL A 45 17.21 3.65 -12.38
CA VAL A 45 18.64 3.29 -12.32
C VAL A 45 18.76 1.93 -12.99
N GLY A 46 19.27 1.92 -14.22
CA GLY A 46 19.17 0.76 -15.10
C GLY A 46 17.71 0.42 -15.41
N ALA A 47 17.31 -0.83 -15.18
CA ALA A 47 15.93 -1.31 -15.40
C ALA A 47 15.01 -1.14 -14.19
N GLN A 48 15.52 -0.68 -13.03
CA GLN A 48 14.77 -0.63 -11.79
C GLN A 48 14.43 0.81 -11.38
N TRP A 49 13.22 0.99 -10.85
CA TRP A 49 12.85 2.22 -10.17
C TRP A 49 13.56 2.33 -8.82
N ARG A 50 13.96 3.55 -8.51
CA ARG A 50 14.62 3.96 -7.27
C ARG A 50 13.95 5.21 -6.71
N PHE A 51 13.74 5.21 -5.41
CA PHE A 51 13.03 6.26 -4.68
C PHE A 51 13.90 6.80 -3.55
N THR A 52 13.82 8.10 -3.29
CA THR A 52 14.40 8.72 -2.10
C THR A 52 13.39 8.66 -0.94
N GLU A 53 13.83 9.00 0.27
CA GLU A 53 12.90 9.08 1.42
C GLU A 53 11.84 10.16 1.19
N GLU A 54 12.19 11.27 0.55
CA GLU A 54 11.25 12.35 0.20
C GLU A 54 10.18 11.87 -0.78
N ASN A 55 10.56 11.06 -1.77
CA ASN A 55 9.58 10.46 -2.69
C ASN A 55 8.56 9.59 -1.95
N ILE A 56 9.01 8.84 -0.95
CA ILE A 56 8.17 7.93 -0.16
C ILE A 56 7.31 8.72 0.82
N ALA A 57 7.87 9.71 1.50
CA ALA A 57 7.15 10.58 2.44
C ALA A 57 6.00 11.33 1.75
N ALA A 58 6.17 11.75 0.50
CA ALA A 58 5.14 12.40 -0.30
C ALA A 58 3.88 11.52 -0.50
N ILE A 59 4.00 10.19 -0.40
CA ILE A 59 2.84 9.29 -0.47
C ILE A 59 1.90 9.50 0.72
N PHE A 60 2.43 9.84 1.90
CA PHE A 60 1.66 9.90 3.15
C PHE A 60 1.17 11.30 3.51
N THR A 61 1.78 12.34 2.95
CA THR A 61 1.50 13.72 3.34
C THR A 61 0.33 14.34 2.59
N GLU A 62 -0.17 13.72 1.52
CA GLU A 62 -1.19 14.32 0.68
C GLU A 62 -2.60 13.78 0.96
N ALA A 63 -3.57 14.66 1.23
CA ALA A 63 -4.98 14.29 1.27
C ALA A 63 -5.48 13.67 -0.06
N SER A 64 -4.79 13.97 -1.17
CA SER A 64 -4.98 13.33 -2.48
C SER A 64 -4.69 11.84 -2.41
N SER A 65 -3.58 11.43 -1.77
CA SER A 65 -3.21 10.02 -1.68
C SER A 65 -4.25 9.19 -0.93
N ARG A 66 -4.83 9.73 0.16
CA ARG A 66 -5.97 9.11 0.87
C ARG A 66 -7.20 8.98 -0.03
N LYS A 67 -7.64 10.09 -0.65
CA LYS A 67 -8.80 10.06 -1.57
C LYS A 67 -8.61 9.07 -2.71
N ASP A 68 -7.39 8.92 -3.19
CA ASP A 68 -7.07 8.01 -4.28
C ASP A 68 -7.00 6.55 -3.83
N VAL A 69 -6.55 6.29 -2.59
CA VAL A 69 -6.68 4.97 -1.95
C VAL A 69 -8.16 4.59 -1.80
N SER A 70 -8.99 5.50 -1.28
CA SER A 70 -10.43 5.24 -1.16
C SER A 70 -11.09 5.04 -2.52
N ARG A 71 -10.70 5.82 -3.55
CA ARG A 71 -11.16 5.63 -4.94
C ARG A 71 -10.70 4.31 -5.54
N ALA A 72 -9.44 3.90 -5.30
CA ALA A 72 -8.91 2.63 -5.76
C ALA A 72 -9.69 1.47 -5.12
N ALA A 73 -9.96 1.55 -3.81
CA ALA A 73 -10.81 0.58 -3.13
C ALA A 73 -12.21 0.51 -3.73
N ALA A 74 -12.87 1.67 -3.93
CA ALA A 74 -14.20 1.74 -4.54
C ALA A 74 -14.23 1.15 -5.96
N GLY A 75 -13.23 1.47 -6.80
CA GLY A 75 -13.12 0.94 -8.15
C GLY A 75 -12.92 -0.58 -8.18
N GLU A 76 -12.18 -1.13 -7.23
CA GLU A 76 -11.98 -2.58 -7.12
C GLU A 76 -13.24 -3.31 -6.63
N VAL A 77 -14.00 -2.71 -5.70
CA VAL A 77 -15.32 -3.21 -5.27
C VAL A 77 -16.32 -3.18 -6.44
N GLU A 78 -16.38 -2.07 -7.17
CA GLU A 78 -17.26 -1.94 -8.34
C GLU A 78 -16.89 -2.97 -9.42
N ALA A 79 -15.60 -3.16 -9.70
CA ALA A 79 -15.12 -4.17 -10.63
C ALA A 79 -15.49 -5.60 -10.19
N PHE A 80 -15.49 -5.88 -8.88
CA PHE A 80 -15.93 -7.17 -8.36
C PHE A 80 -17.44 -7.42 -8.60
N LEU A 81 -18.27 -6.38 -8.50
CA LEU A 81 -19.73 -6.49 -8.72
C LEU A 81 -20.12 -6.67 -10.19
N LYS A 82 -19.26 -6.27 -11.13
CA LYS A 82 -19.54 -6.42 -12.57
C LYS A 82 -19.64 -7.91 -12.97
N PRO A 83 -20.61 -8.28 -13.82
CA PRO A 83 -20.70 -9.62 -14.37
C PRO A 83 -19.42 -10.00 -15.11
N GLN A 84 -18.82 -11.13 -14.73
CA GLN A 84 -17.62 -11.67 -15.35
C GLN A 84 -17.62 -13.19 -15.19
N SER A 85 -17.14 -13.89 -16.21
CA SER A 85 -16.87 -15.33 -16.09
C SER A 85 -15.75 -15.53 -15.07
N ARG A 86 -15.94 -16.44 -14.12
CA ARG A 86 -14.93 -16.77 -13.10
C ARG A 86 -14.64 -18.25 -13.14
N SER A 87 -13.35 -18.60 -13.13
CA SER A 87 -12.86 -19.97 -13.07
C SER A 87 -12.87 -20.56 -11.65
N SER A 88 -13.08 -19.72 -10.63
CA SER A 88 -13.05 -20.10 -9.21
C SER A 88 -13.94 -19.20 -8.36
N ALA A 89 -14.21 -19.64 -7.12
CA ALA A 89 -14.98 -18.88 -6.15
C ALA A 89 -14.10 -17.81 -5.49
N THR A 90 -14.47 -16.54 -5.66
CA THR A 90 -13.77 -15.39 -5.07
C THR A 90 -14.69 -14.60 -4.16
N VAL A 91 -14.08 -13.81 -3.27
CA VAL A 91 -14.78 -12.96 -2.30
C VAL A 91 -14.21 -11.55 -2.31
N CYS A 92 -15.08 -10.58 -2.10
CA CYS A 92 -14.74 -9.19 -1.78
C CYS A 92 -15.20 -8.92 -0.35
N ALA A 93 -14.26 -8.60 0.54
CA ALA A 93 -14.53 -8.25 1.92
C ALA A 93 -14.07 -6.81 2.18
N VAL A 94 -14.97 -6.00 2.72
CA VAL A 94 -14.67 -4.67 3.25
C VAL A 94 -14.81 -4.76 4.77
N VAL A 95 -13.72 -4.47 5.48
CA VAL A 95 -13.66 -4.59 6.95
C VAL A 95 -13.38 -3.22 7.52
N ASP A 96 -14.33 -2.70 8.30
CA ASP A 96 -14.16 -1.49 9.08
C ASP A 96 -13.66 -1.86 10.48
N TYR A 97 -12.48 -1.35 10.83
CA TYR A 97 -11.80 -1.57 12.09
C TYR A 97 -11.71 -0.23 12.85
N PRO A 98 -12.42 -0.08 13.98
CA PRO A 98 -12.36 1.15 14.78
C PRO A 98 -10.95 1.37 15.34
N ALA A 99 -10.40 2.57 15.16
CA ALA A 99 -9.09 2.94 15.66
C ALA A 99 -8.94 4.45 15.88
N GLU A 100 -8.14 4.81 16.87
CA GLU A 100 -7.96 6.21 17.30
C GLU A 100 -7.06 7.01 16.35
N SER A 101 -6.12 6.36 15.67
CA SER A 101 -5.23 6.99 14.70
C SER A 101 -4.65 5.96 13.72
N ALA A 102 -4.05 6.44 12.62
CA ALA A 102 -3.35 5.57 11.68
C ALA A 102 -2.15 4.86 12.33
N GLU A 103 -1.44 5.54 13.26
CA GLU A 103 -0.32 5.01 14.01
C GLU A 103 -0.74 3.84 14.90
N ALA A 104 -1.93 3.90 15.50
CA ALA A 104 -2.47 2.80 16.31
C ALA A 104 -2.74 1.54 15.48
N VAL A 105 -3.01 1.69 14.18
CA VAL A 105 -3.29 0.59 13.24
C VAL A 105 -2.03 0.10 12.53
N ALA A 106 -0.97 0.92 12.45
CA ALA A 106 0.26 0.62 11.73
C ALA A 106 0.86 -0.77 12.03
N PRO A 107 0.89 -1.27 13.29
CA PRO A 107 1.37 -2.63 13.57
C PRO A 107 0.52 -3.73 12.91
N LEU A 108 -0.80 -3.54 12.85
CA LEU A 108 -1.71 -4.46 12.16
C LEU A 108 -1.52 -4.39 10.64
N VAL A 109 -1.38 -3.19 10.07
CA VAL A 109 -1.07 -3.01 8.64
C VAL A 109 0.23 -3.70 8.27
N GLN A 110 1.28 -3.54 9.09
CA GLN A 110 2.56 -4.21 8.87
C GLN A 110 2.40 -5.73 8.90
N LYS A 111 1.75 -6.28 9.92
CA LYS A 111 1.49 -7.72 10.03
C LYS A 111 0.72 -8.27 8.82
N LEU A 112 -0.30 -7.55 8.35
CA LEU A 112 -1.05 -7.92 7.15
C LEU A 112 -0.20 -7.82 5.88
N THR A 113 0.66 -6.81 5.78
CA THR A 113 1.59 -6.63 4.66
C THR A 113 2.59 -7.78 4.60
N ASP A 114 3.18 -8.16 5.73
CA ASP A 114 4.13 -9.27 5.81
C ASP A 114 3.45 -10.60 5.43
N GLN A 115 2.23 -10.81 5.94
CA GLN A 115 1.43 -11.98 5.58
C GLN A 115 1.07 -12.00 4.08
N TYR A 116 0.70 -10.86 3.51
CA TYR A 116 0.42 -10.71 2.09
C TYR A 116 1.65 -11.03 1.23
N ASN A 117 2.81 -10.50 1.61
CA ASN A 117 4.08 -10.72 0.91
C ASN A 117 4.61 -12.15 1.06
N GLY A 118 4.13 -12.91 2.06
CA GLY A 118 4.42 -14.32 2.23
C GLY A 118 3.62 -15.26 1.34
N PHE A 119 2.66 -14.75 0.54
CA PHE A 119 1.96 -15.56 -0.45
C PHE A 119 2.77 -15.63 -1.75
N ASP A 120 2.92 -16.84 -2.29
CA ASP A 120 3.41 -17.05 -3.66
C ASP A 120 2.32 -16.61 -4.66
N GLU A 121 2.63 -15.64 -5.52
CA GLU A 121 1.75 -15.06 -6.54
C GLU A 121 0.29 -14.83 -6.07
N PRO A 122 0.04 -13.89 -5.14
CA PRO A 122 -1.27 -13.73 -4.56
C PRO A 122 -2.30 -13.32 -5.62
N SER A 123 -3.31 -14.16 -5.83
CA SER A 123 -4.60 -13.77 -6.45
C SER A 123 -5.48 -12.99 -5.46
N LEU A 124 -4.84 -12.16 -4.65
CA LEU A 124 -5.41 -11.38 -3.57
C LEU A 124 -5.06 -9.91 -3.82
N ARG A 125 -6.05 -9.03 -3.65
CA ARG A 125 -5.86 -7.59 -3.55
C ARG A 125 -6.08 -7.18 -2.13
N PHE A 126 -5.19 -6.33 -1.64
CA PHE A 126 -5.21 -5.77 -0.30
C PHE A 126 -5.03 -4.26 -0.40
N ILE A 127 -6.02 -3.52 0.10
CA ILE A 127 -6.02 -2.06 0.16
C ILE A 127 -6.40 -1.66 1.58
N TYR A 128 -5.70 -0.67 2.13
CA TYR A 128 -5.93 -0.10 3.44
C TYR A 128 -6.09 1.41 3.33
N ASP A 129 -7.10 1.97 3.99
CA ASP A 129 -7.32 3.41 4.16
C ASP A 129 -7.65 3.71 5.62
N PHE A 130 -7.32 4.92 6.08
CA PHE A 130 -7.73 5.40 7.41
C PHE A 130 -8.57 6.67 7.29
N ASP A 131 -9.82 6.56 7.72
CA ASP A 131 -10.75 7.67 7.82
C ASP A 131 -10.56 8.38 9.17
N GLU A 132 -9.68 9.39 9.19
CA GLU A 132 -9.40 10.23 10.37
C GLU A 132 -10.68 10.88 10.93
N LYS A 133 -11.64 11.21 10.06
CA LYS A 133 -12.88 11.90 10.48
C LYS A 133 -13.77 10.97 11.31
N ASN A 134 -13.80 9.69 10.96
CA ASN A 134 -14.66 8.71 11.60
C ASN A 134 -13.92 7.76 12.55
N GLY A 135 -12.58 7.80 12.62
CA GLY A 135 -11.78 6.91 13.45
C GLY A 135 -11.87 5.45 12.99
N VAL A 136 -11.82 5.23 11.67
CA VAL A 136 -12.00 3.90 11.07
C VAL A 136 -10.85 3.57 10.12
N ALA A 137 -10.17 2.47 10.38
CA ALA A 137 -9.32 1.79 9.41
C ALA A 137 -10.18 0.87 8.54
N ARG A 138 -10.18 1.10 7.24
CA ARG A 138 -10.90 0.26 6.28
C ARG A 138 -9.93 -0.61 5.51
N PHE A 139 -10.16 -1.91 5.53
CA PHE A 139 -9.42 -2.90 4.74
C PHE A 139 -10.33 -3.45 3.63
N THR A 140 -9.89 -3.36 2.38
CA THR A 140 -10.55 -3.98 1.23
C THR A 140 -9.71 -5.16 0.74
N LEU A 141 -10.29 -6.35 0.80
CA LEU A 141 -9.67 -7.62 0.46
C LEU A 141 -10.45 -8.30 -0.66
N ILE A 142 -9.83 -8.60 -1.79
CA ILE A 142 -10.50 -9.23 -2.94
C ILE A 142 -9.66 -10.37 -3.49
N GLY A 143 -10.18 -11.59 -3.53
CA GLY A 143 -9.42 -12.73 -4.04
C GLY A 143 -10.05 -14.08 -3.74
N GLU A 144 -9.26 -15.14 -3.84
CA GLU A 144 -9.64 -16.50 -3.44
C GLU A 144 -10.10 -16.55 -1.97
N ILE A 145 -11.17 -17.30 -1.71
CA ILE A 145 -11.81 -17.36 -0.39
C ILE A 145 -10.80 -17.75 0.70
N ALA A 146 -9.95 -18.74 0.44
CA ALA A 146 -8.97 -19.22 1.42
C ALA A 146 -7.93 -18.15 1.79
N MET A 147 -7.51 -17.32 0.84
CA MET A 147 -6.53 -16.26 1.09
C MET A 147 -7.17 -15.09 1.85
N VAL A 148 -8.35 -14.64 1.41
CA VAL A 148 -9.09 -13.56 2.11
C VAL A 148 -9.43 -13.98 3.53
N ALA A 149 -9.88 -15.22 3.75
CA ALA A 149 -10.17 -15.73 5.09
C ALA A 149 -8.93 -15.73 6.01
N LYS A 150 -7.73 -16.04 5.49
CA LYS A 150 -6.48 -15.94 6.25
C LYS A 150 -6.17 -14.50 6.65
N MET A 151 -6.41 -13.53 5.76
CA MET A 151 -6.19 -12.11 6.06
C MET A 151 -7.19 -11.59 7.10
N ILE A 152 -8.49 -11.92 6.95
CA ILE A 152 -9.54 -11.50 7.90
C ILE A 152 -9.26 -12.02 9.31
N LYS A 153 -8.74 -13.25 9.45
CA LYS A 153 -8.34 -13.80 10.76
C LYS A 153 -7.34 -12.91 11.50
N THR A 154 -6.46 -12.23 10.77
CA THR A 154 -5.45 -11.33 11.35
C THR A 154 -6.02 -9.97 11.74
N ILE A 155 -7.11 -9.51 11.11
CA ILE A 155 -7.79 -8.22 11.41
C ILE A 155 -8.62 -8.28 12.70
N ARG A 156 -8.95 -9.48 13.19
CA ARG A 156 -9.82 -9.64 14.37
C ARG A 156 -9.19 -8.97 15.59
N LYS A 157 -9.98 -8.11 16.25
CA LYS A 157 -9.71 -7.67 17.62
C LYS A 157 -10.06 -8.87 18.53
N ASP A 158 -9.09 -9.34 19.30
CA ASP A 158 -9.34 -10.30 20.38
C ASP A 158 -10.30 -9.69 21.41
#